data_AF-A0A1F5JNU8-F1
#
_entry.id   AF-A0A1F5JNU8-F1
#
_cell.length_a   1.000
_cell.length_b   1.000
_cell.length_c   1.000
_cell.angle_alpha   90.00
_cell.angle_beta   90.00
_cell.angle_gamma   90.00
#
_symmetry.space_group_name_H-M   'P 1'
#
loop_
_entity.id
_entity.type
_entity.pdbx_description
1 polymer ?
#
loop_
_entity_poly.entity_id
_entity_poly.type
_entity_poly.pdbx_seq_one_letter_code
_entity_poly.pdbx_strand_id
1 'polypeptide(L)'
;MDSKLKLIIDSFGTDRFKANESLKEYTALKVGGPAKLLFVSFTNTELTRLIKMCRELKVPFFLFGTGSKMMISDAGFEGIVIKNRTKNIQTISVKGKVTKFGIGVQEALIEVDAGVSINKFCEYLDSQKLEMMGFLGLPGSIGGNIFLSRFLQASVKSIKILDSVSDIEQISAEELNPKKHIVLSAVFRVKAK
;
A
#
# COMPACT_ATOMS: atom_id res chain seq x y z
N MET A 1 -22.44 -12.86 -16.56
CA MET A 1 -21.24 -12.50 -15.79
C MET A 1 -20.17 -13.52 -16.10
N ASP A 2 -18.94 -13.11 -16.41
CA ASP A 2 -17.80 -14.02 -16.65
C ASP A 2 -17.69 -15.02 -15.48
N SER A 3 -17.62 -16.32 -15.77
CA SER A 3 -17.60 -17.38 -14.75
C SER A 3 -16.45 -17.20 -13.75
N LYS A 4 -15.35 -16.59 -14.18
CA LYS A 4 -14.19 -16.26 -13.34
C LYS A 4 -14.48 -15.14 -12.35
N LEU A 5 -15.15 -14.08 -12.80
CA LEU A 5 -15.54 -12.96 -11.94
C LEU A 5 -16.53 -13.41 -10.87
N LYS A 6 -17.45 -14.30 -11.25
CA LYS A 6 -18.39 -14.90 -10.30
C LYS A 6 -17.67 -15.66 -9.18
N LEU A 7 -16.69 -16.49 -9.53
CA LEU A 7 -15.90 -17.23 -8.53
C LEU A 7 -15.17 -16.30 -7.55
N ILE A 8 -14.58 -15.20 -8.03
CA ILE A 8 -13.93 -14.20 -7.18
C ILE A 8 -14.96 -13.54 -6.26
N ILE A 9 -16.10 -13.11 -6.80
CA ILE A 9 -17.16 -12.45 -6.03
C ILE A 9 -17.67 -13.38 -4.92
N ASP A 10 -17.99 -14.63 -5.26
CA ASP A 10 -18.50 -15.64 -4.32
C ASP A 10 -17.48 -15.93 -3.20
N SER A 11 -16.17 -15.80 -3.47
CA SER A 11 -15.10 -16.06 -2.50
C SER A 11 -14.90 -14.98 -1.43
N PHE A 12 -15.38 -13.75 -1.69
CA PHE A 12 -15.26 -12.60 -0.79
C PHE A 12 -16.61 -12.08 -0.28
N GLY A 13 -17.70 -12.41 -0.95
CA GLY A 13 -19.04 -11.85 -0.73
C GLY A 13 -19.37 -10.73 -1.71
N THR A 14 -20.58 -10.76 -2.26
CA THR A 14 -21.07 -9.78 -3.26
C THR A 14 -21.06 -8.35 -2.76
N ASP A 15 -21.31 -8.15 -1.47
CA ASP A 15 -21.30 -6.85 -0.78
C ASP A 15 -19.92 -6.18 -0.74
N ARG A 16 -18.84 -6.96 -0.93
CA ARG A 16 -17.48 -6.43 -0.98
C ARG A 16 -17.11 -5.78 -2.31
N PHE A 17 -17.95 -5.91 -3.33
CA PHE A 17 -17.72 -5.36 -4.67
C PHE A 17 -18.77 -4.31 -5.03
N LYS A 18 -18.30 -3.20 -5.62
CA LYS A 18 -19.17 -2.21 -6.25
C LYS A 18 -19.10 -2.37 -7.77
N ALA A 19 -20.24 -2.59 -8.41
CA ALA A 19 -20.32 -2.73 -9.86
C ALA A 19 -20.51 -1.36 -10.55
N ASN A 20 -19.87 -1.17 -11.71
CA ASN A 20 -19.97 0.04 -12.55
C ASN A 20 -19.72 1.34 -11.78
N GLU A 21 -18.80 1.31 -10.82
CA GLU A 21 -18.51 2.43 -9.93
C GLU A 21 -17.60 3.45 -10.63
N SER A 22 -17.98 4.74 -10.61
CA SER A 22 -17.15 5.80 -11.21
C SER A 22 -15.86 6.02 -10.40
N LEU A 23 -14.71 5.88 -11.08
CA LEU A 23 -13.40 5.97 -10.43
C LEU A 23 -12.99 7.41 -10.08
N LYS A 24 -13.64 8.41 -10.67
CA LYS A 24 -13.44 9.83 -10.32
C LYS A 24 -13.62 10.11 -8.82
N GLU A 25 -14.49 9.36 -8.14
CA GLU A 25 -14.71 9.54 -6.69
C GLU A 25 -13.52 9.07 -5.85
N TYR A 26 -12.61 8.31 -6.44
CA TYR A 26 -11.50 7.66 -5.76
C TYR A 26 -10.13 8.21 -6.15
N THR A 27 -10.05 9.15 -7.11
CA THR A 27 -8.82 9.80 -7.58
C THR A 27 -8.78 11.27 -7.16
N ALA A 28 -7.58 11.82 -6.96
CA ALA A 28 -7.42 13.22 -6.55
C ALA A 28 -7.79 14.20 -7.68
N LEU A 29 -7.53 13.83 -8.93
CA LEU A 29 -7.85 14.64 -10.10
C LEU A 29 -9.34 14.63 -10.47
N LYS A 30 -10.17 13.82 -9.77
CA LYS A 30 -11.61 13.69 -10.06
C LYS A 30 -11.90 13.33 -11.53
N VAL A 31 -11.04 12.48 -12.09
CA VAL A 31 -11.18 11.89 -13.44
C VAL A 31 -11.14 10.37 -13.35
N GLY A 32 -11.77 9.70 -14.30
CA GLY A 32 -11.86 8.24 -14.37
C GLY A 32 -13.27 7.73 -14.60
N GLY A 33 -13.41 6.92 -15.65
CA GLY A 33 -14.63 6.22 -16.01
C GLY A 33 -15.04 5.11 -15.03
N PRO A 34 -16.05 4.32 -15.35
CA PRO A 34 -16.55 3.26 -14.48
C PRO A 34 -15.57 2.08 -14.37
N ALA A 35 -15.37 1.56 -13.16
CA ALA A 35 -14.81 0.23 -12.96
C ALA A 35 -15.92 -0.81 -13.06
N LYS A 36 -15.69 -1.86 -13.84
CA LYS A 36 -16.63 -3.00 -13.88
C LYS A 36 -16.88 -3.56 -12.49
N LEU A 37 -15.81 -3.75 -11.73
CA LEU A 37 -15.85 -4.07 -10.30
C LEU A 37 -14.80 -3.23 -9.56
N LEU A 38 -15.21 -2.59 -8.47
CA LEU A 38 -14.31 -1.97 -7.49
C LEU A 38 -14.33 -2.77 -6.19
N PHE A 39 -13.14 -3.12 -5.70
CA PHE A 39 -12.92 -3.72 -4.40
C PHE A 39 -12.06 -2.80 -3.52
N VAL A 40 -12.47 -2.58 -2.28
CA VAL A 40 -11.67 -1.84 -1.29
C VAL A 40 -11.08 -2.83 -0.29
N SER A 41 -9.75 -2.96 -0.31
CA SER A 41 -9.02 -3.84 0.60
C SER A 41 -8.64 -3.10 1.86
N PHE A 42 -8.98 -3.64 3.03
CA PHE A 42 -8.63 -3.06 4.33
C PHE A 42 -7.53 -3.84 5.06
N THR A 43 -7.22 -5.06 4.60
CA THR A 43 -6.14 -5.89 5.17
C THR A 43 -5.20 -6.41 4.08
N ASN A 44 -3.96 -6.74 4.46
CA ASN A 44 -3.02 -7.38 3.53
C ASN A 44 -3.49 -8.78 3.13
N THR A 45 -4.19 -9.50 4.01
CA THR A 45 -4.76 -10.82 3.71
C THR A 45 -5.78 -10.76 2.56
N GLU A 46 -6.71 -9.80 2.62
CA GLU A 46 -7.67 -9.56 1.54
C GLU A 46 -6.97 -9.19 0.24
N LEU A 47 -6.01 -8.26 0.31
CA LEU A 47 -5.27 -7.77 -0.84
C LEU A 47 -4.52 -8.92 -1.54
N THR A 48 -3.74 -9.67 -0.78
CA THR A 48 -2.98 -10.81 -1.28
C THR A 48 -3.91 -11.86 -1.87
N ARG A 49 -4.96 -12.27 -1.15
CA ARG A 49 -5.90 -13.30 -1.64
C ARG A 49 -6.55 -12.87 -2.95
N LEU A 50 -7.00 -11.62 -3.06
CA LEU A 50 -7.68 -11.13 -4.25
C LEU A 50 -6.73 -11.09 -5.45
N ILE A 51 -5.52 -10.56 -5.27
CA ILE A 51 -4.52 -10.52 -6.34
C ILE A 51 -4.14 -11.93 -6.81
N LYS A 52 -3.94 -12.88 -5.88
CA LYS A 52 -3.64 -14.28 -6.23
C LYS A 52 -4.73 -14.87 -7.11
N MET A 53 -5.99 -14.74 -6.71
CA MET A 53 -7.12 -15.21 -7.51
C MET A 53 -7.21 -14.52 -8.87
N CYS A 54 -6.98 -13.20 -8.94
CA CYS A 54 -6.96 -12.48 -10.21
C CYS A 54 -5.87 -13.02 -11.15
N ARG A 55 -4.67 -13.29 -10.64
CA ARG A 55 -3.56 -13.85 -11.43
C ARG A 55 -3.85 -15.27 -11.89
N GLU A 56 -4.30 -16.15 -10.99
CA GLU A 56 -4.65 -17.54 -11.27
C GLU A 56 -5.75 -17.66 -12.35
N LEU A 57 -6.80 -16.85 -12.24
CA LEU A 57 -7.93 -16.87 -13.18
C LEU A 57 -7.68 -16.02 -14.43
N LYS A 58 -6.53 -15.33 -14.51
CA LYS A 58 -6.16 -14.38 -15.58
C LYS A 58 -7.20 -13.27 -15.74
N VAL A 59 -7.72 -12.77 -14.62
CA VAL A 59 -8.61 -11.60 -14.58
C VAL A 59 -7.74 -10.34 -14.49
N PRO A 60 -7.87 -9.39 -15.44
CA PRO A 60 -7.12 -8.15 -15.38
C PRO A 60 -7.54 -7.36 -14.13
N PHE A 61 -6.55 -6.77 -13.45
CA PHE A 61 -6.80 -5.92 -12.30
C PHE A 61 -5.94 -4.66 -12.33
N PHE A 62 -6.41 -3.63 -11.65
CA PHE A 62 -5.70 -2.37 -11.46
C PHE A 62 -5.65 -2.03 -9.98
N LEU A 63 -4.44 -1.86 -9.43
CA LEU A 63 -4.23 -1.60 -8.01
C LEU A 63 -3.76 -0.17 -7.79
N PHE A 64 -4.37 0.52 -6.82
CA PHE A 64 -3.89 1.82 -6.38
C PHE A 64 -4.13 2.08 -4.88
N GLY A 65 -3.37 3.01 -4.32
CA GLY A 65 -3.53 3.46 -2.93
C GLY A 65 -4.52 4.61 -2.80
N THR A 66 -4.02 5.81 -2.47
CA THR A 66 -4.86 7.00 -2.28
C THR A 66 -5.50 7.52 -3.57
N GLY A 67 -4.88 7.25 -4.73
CA GLY A 67 -5.30 7.81 -6.03
C GLY A 67 -4.75 9.22 -6.32
N SER A 68 -3.67 9.63 -5.65
CA SER A 68 -3.16 11.01 -5.71
C SER A 68 -2.24 11.34 -6.89
N LYS A 69 -1.69 10.33 -7.58
CA LYS A 69 -0.68 10.50 -8.65
C LYS A 69 -1.03 9.67 -9.88
N MET A 70 -2.28 9.74 -10.33
CA MET A 70 -2.73 8.99 -11.49
C MET A 70 -3.91 9.64 -12.21
N MET A 71 -4.05 9.26 -13.48
CA MET A 71 -5.14 9.64 -14.36
C MET A 71 -5.74 8.35 -14.93
N ILE A 72 -7.06 8.21 -14.83
CA ILE A 72 -7.77 7.02 -15.30
C ILE A 72 -8.63 7.46 -16.49
N SER A 73 -8.63 6.67 -17.56
CA SER A 73 -9.41 6.95 -18.78
C SER A 73 -10.91 7.00 -18.47
N ASP A 74 -11.65 7.86 -19.18
CA ASP A 74 -13.11 7.92 -19.11
C ASP A 74 -13.79 6.67 -19.68
N ALA A 75 -13.06 5.88 -20.47
CA ALA A 75 -13.50 4.56 -20.91
C ALA A 75 -13.64 3.55 -19.75
N GLY A 76 -13.05 3.84 -18.58
CA GLY A 76 -13.13 2.98 -17.41
C GLY A 76 -12.17 1.80 -17.43
N PHE A 77 -12.48 0.75 -16.66
CA PHE A 77 -11.68 -0.46 -16.53
C PHE A 77 -12.55 -1.72 -16.51
N GLU A 78 -12.32 -2.62 -17.47
CA GLU A 78 -13.11 -3.86 -17.67
C GLU A 78 -12.82 -4.99 -16.67
N GLY A 79 -11.81 -4.84 -15.82
CA GLY A 79 -11.42 -5.83 -14.83
C GLY A 79 -11.84 -5.45 -13.41
N ILE A 80 -11.05 -5.92 -12.43
CA ILE A 80 -11.21 -5.55 -11.03
C ILE A 80 -10.29 -4.39 -10.69
N VAL A 81 -10.86 -3.28 -10.25
CA VAL A 81 -10.11 -2.20 -9.64
C VAL A 81 -10.01 -2.45 -8.15
N ILE A 82 -8.79 -2.37 -7.60
CA ILE A 82 -8.48 -2.63 -6.21
C ILE A 82 -7.94 -1.35 -5.58
N LYS A 83 -8.69 -0.79 -4.62
CA LYS A 83 -8.21 0.32 -3.80
C LYS A 83 -7.64 -0.23 -2.49
N ASN A 84 -6.33 -0.07 -2.29
CA ASN A 84 -5.66 -0.46 -1.07
C ASN A 84 -5.84 0.60 0.02
N ARG A 85 -6.57 0.26 1.09
CA ARG A 85 -6.75 1.05 2.32
C ARG A 85 -6.29 0.31 3.57
N THR A 86 -5.35 -0.61 3.41
CA THR A 86 -4.58 -1.15 4.54
C THR A 86 -3.98 -0.01 5.37
N LYS A 87 -4.00 -0.17 6.69
CA LYS A 87 -3.79 0.94 7.63
C LYS A 87 -2.89 0.61 8.81
N ASN A 88 -2.27 -0.57 8.83
CA ASN A 88 -1.44 -0.96 9.97
C ASN A 88 -0.15 -0.14 9.99
N ILE A 89 0.19 0.34 11.19
CA ILE A 89 1.45 0.99 11.51
C ILE A 89 1.91 0.40 12.84
N GLN A 90 3.09 -0.20 12.87
CA GLN A 90 3.58 -0.89 14.05
C GLN A 90 5.07 -0.63 14.28
N THR A 91 5.43 -0.23 15.50
CA THR A 91 6.82 -0.25 15.96
C THR A 91 7.26 -1.70 16.19
N ILE A 92 8.24 -2.18 15.42
CA ILE A 92 8.77 -3.54 15.53
C ILE A 92 9.88 -3.60 16.57
N SER A 93 10.75 -2.58 16.61
CA SER A 93 11.87 -2.53 17.53
C SER A 93 12.30 -1.10 17.80
N VAL A 94 12.84 -0.86 19.00
CA VAL A 94 13.42 0.41 19.40
C VAL A 94 14.84 0.17 19.85
N LYS A 95 15.78 0.99 19.40
CA LYS A 95 17.16 1.01 19.88
C LYS A 95 17.41 2.30 20.61
N GLY A 96 17.99 2.18 21.79
CA GLY A 96 18.28 3.28 22.67
C GLY A 96 19.53 3.05 23.51
N LYS A 97 19.84 4.01 24.37
CA LYS A 97 20.89 3.90 25.38
C LYS A 97 20.30 4.12 26.76
N VAL A 98 20.73 3.29 27.70
CA VAL A 98 20.48 3.50 29.12
C VAL A 98 21.56 4.43 29.66
N THR A 99 21.14 5.54 30.24
CA THR A 99 22.03 6.52 30.87
C THR A 99 21.65 6.67 32.34
N LYS A 100 22.49 7.36 33.12
CA LYS A 100 22.17 7.71 34.51
C LYS A 100 20.90 8.57 34.64
N PHE A 101 20.44 9.20 33.56
CA PHE A 101 19.26 10.06 33.51
C PHE A 101 18.01 9.39 32.91
N GLY A 102 18.10 8.09 32.56
CA GLY A 102 16.99 7.32 32.00
C GLY A 102 17.30 6.63 30.67
N ILE A 103 16.25 6.16 30.00
CA ILE A 103 16.32 5.46 28.71
C ILE A 103 16.11 6.48 27.59
N GLY A 104 17.13 6.69 26.76
CA GLY A 104 17.04 7.53 25.57
C GLY A 104 16.83 6.69 24.31
N VAL A 105 15.72 6.92 23.60
CA VAL A 105 15.48 6.32 22.28
C VAL A 105 16.37 7.01 21.24
N GLN A 106 17.02 6.24 20.38
CA GLN A 106 17.87 6.76 19.30
C GLN A 106 17.26 6.48 17.92
N GLU A 107 16.75 5.27 17.72
CA GLU A 107 16.12 4.86 16.46
C GLU A 107 15.00 3.84 16.71
N ALA A 108 14.04 3.78 15.78
CA ALA A 108 12.97 2.80 15.75
C ALA A 108 12.84 2.18 14.35
N LEU A 109 12.44 0.91 14.31
CA LEU A 109 12.00 0.25 13.10
C LEU A 109 10.48 0.19 13.10
N ILE A 110 9.86 0.77 12.08
CA ILE A 110 8.40 0.87 11.95
C ILE A 110 7.97 0.11 10.70
N GLU A 111 7.13 -0.92 10.86
CA GLU A 111 6.43 -1.54 9.73
C GLU A 111 5.17 -0.75 9.41
N VAL A 112 4.99 -0.43 8.13
CA VAL A 112 3.88 0.37 7.63
C VAL A 112 3.26 -0.32 6.43
N ASP A 113 1.95 -0.52 6.47
CA ASP A 113 1.20 -1.07 5.35
C ASP A 113 1.25 -0.15 4.12
N ALA A 114 1.22 -0.75 2.93
CA ALA A 114 1.29 -0.05 1.65
C ALA A 114 0.12 0.90 1.38
N GLY A 115 -1.04 0.68 2.01
CA GLY A 115 -2.23 1.53 1.89
C GLY A 115 -2.21 2.77 2.77
N VAL A 116 -1.32 2.84 3.77
CA VAL A 116 -1.20 3.99 4.67
C VAL A 116 -0.77 5.23 3.89
N SER A 117 -1.46 6.36 4.09
CA SER A 117 -1.05 7.62 3.48
C SER A 117 0.21 8.16 4.15
N ILE A 118 1.05 8.88 3.39
CA ILE A 118 2.26 9.50 3.96
C ILE A 118 1.89 10.44 5.13
N ASN A 119 0.81 11.20 4.99
CA ASN A 119 0.32 12.07 6.08
C ASN A 119 0.03 11.28 7.36
N LYS A 120 -0.65 10.12 7.25
CA LYS A 120 -0.94 9.27 8.42
C LYS A 120 0.32 8.67 9.03
N PHE A 121 1.31 8.34 8.19
CA PHE A 121 2.61 7.89 8.69
C PHE A 121 3.35 9.01 9.43
N CYS A 122 3.37 10.23 8.89
CA CYS A 122 3.93 11.39 9.58
C CYS A 122 3.21 11.67 10.92
N GLU A 123 1.88 11.67 10.95
CA GLU A 123 1.11 11.83 12.19
C GLU A 123 1.52 10.79 13.25
N TYR A 124 1.72 9.53 12.83
CA TYR A 124 2.21 8.48 13.72
C TYR A 124 3.62 8.79 14.25
N LEU A 125 4.57 9.10 13.36
CA LEU A 125 5.96 9.43 13.74
C LEU A 125 6.02 10.61 14.71
N ASP A 126 5.23 11.65 14.47
CA ASP A 126 5.13 12.82 15.33
C ASP A 126 4.68 12.45 16.76
N SER A 127 3.63 11.62 16.86
CA SER A 127 3.12 11.13 18.15
C SER A 127 4.14 10.31 18.94
N GLN A 128 5.09 9.68 18.25
CA GLN A 128 6.18 8.89 18.82
C GLN A 128 7.46 9.69 19.04
N LYS A 129 7.47 11.01 18.77
CA LYS A 129 8.66 11.88 18.81
C LYS A 129 9.79 11.37 17.90
N LEU A 130 9.44 10.86 16.72
CA LEU A 130 10.38 10.38 15.70
C LEU A 130 10.54 11.41 14.57
N GLU A 131 11.70 11.42 13.93
CA GLU A 131 12.00 12.30 12.80
C GLU A 131 11.11 11.96 11.59
N MET A 132 10.67 13.02 10.87
CA MET A 132 9.80 12.90 9.69
C MET A 132 10.41 13.55 8.44
N MET A 133 11.66 14.00 8.53
CA MET A 133 12.34 14.69 7.43
C MET A 133 12.25 13.81 6.17
N GLY A 134 11.94 14.41 5.03
CA GLY A 134 11.81 13.74 3.73
C GLY A 134 10.52 12.95 3.47
N PHE A 135 9.64 12.78 4.47
CA PHE A 135 8.26 12.30 4.26
C PHE A 135 7.25 13.45 4.15
N LEU A 136 7.49 14.56 4.85
CA LEU A 136 6.58 15.70 4.91
C LEU A 136 6.22 16.25 3.52
N GLY A 137 4.94 16.50 3.32
CA GLY A 137 4.40 17.08 2.08
C GLY A 137 4.25 16.12 0.91
N LEU A 138 4.69 14.86 1.01
CA LEU A 138 4.48 13.90 -0.08
C LEU A 138 3.02 13.43 -0.13
N PRO A 139 2.28 13.64 -1.23
CA PRO A 139 0.97 13.05 -1.38
C PRO A 139 1.09 11.57 -1.74
N GLY A 140 0.13 10.76 -1.34
CA GLY A 140 0.06 9.35 -1.72
C GLY A 140 0.10 8.40 -0.54
N SER A 141 0.09 7.11 -0.88
CA SER A 141 0.35 6.04 0.08
C SER A 141 1.81 5.64 0.10
N ILE A 142 2.22 4.89 1.13
CA ILE A 142 3.53 4.27 1.25
C ILE A 142 3.82 3.41 0.02
N GLY A 143 2.89 2.52 -0.35
CA GLY A 143 3.06 1.61 -1.48
C GLY A 143 3.21 2.31 -2.83
N GLY A 144 2.57 3.46 -3.04
CA GLY A 144 2.78 4.25 -4.25
C GLY A 144 4.10 5.03 -4.23
N ASN A 145 4.45 5.64 -3.09
CA ASN A 145 5.65 6.47 -2.99
C ASN A 145 6.94 5.67 -2.94
N ILE A 146 6.94 4.42 -2.49
CA ILE A 146 8.16 3.62 -2.40
C ILE A 146 8.77 3.29 -3.77
N PHE A 147 7.96 3.30 -4.84
CA PHE A 147 8.45 3.19 -6.22
C PHE A 147 9.01 4.51 -6.77
N LEU A 148 8.63 5.65 -6.20
CA LEU A 148 8.83 6.97 -6.81
C LEU A 148 9.83 7.85 -6.03
N SER A 149 9.91 7.67 -4.71
CA SER A 149 10.68 8.55 -3.82
C SER A 149 11.98 7.88 -3.40
N ARG A 150 13.10 8.45 -3.87
CA ARG A 150 14.45 8.07 -3.45
C ARG A 150 14.65 8.22 -1.94
N PHE A 151 13.98 9.19 -1.32
CA PHE A 151 14.06 9.38 0.12
C PHE A 151 13.44 8.21 0.89
N LEU A 152 12.27 7.73 0.47
CA LEU A 152 11.64 6.56 1.08
C LEU A 152 12.49 5.30 0.85
N GLN A 153 13.03 5.13 -0.37
CA GLN A 153 13.91 4.01 -0.70
C GLN A 153 15.19 4.01 0.15
N ALA A 154 15.77 5.17 0.43
CA ALA A 154 16.95 5.28 1.29
C ALA A 154 16.64 5.01 2.78
N SER A 155 15.39 5.21 3.21
CA SER A 155 14.96 5.09 4.61
C SER A 155 14.37 3.71 4.95
N VAL A 156 14.10 2.87 3.95
CA VAL A 156 13.52 1.55 4.14
C VAL A 156 14.62 0.50 4.38
N LYS A 157 14.42 -0.34 5.39
CA LYS A 157 15.28 -1.48 5.70
C LYS A 157 14.90 -2.73 4.88
N SER A 158 13.60 -2.94 4.69
CA SER A 158 13.06 -4.09 3.96
C SER A 158 11.65 -3.79 3.47
N ILE A 159 11.27 -4.36 2.34
CA ILE A 159 9.95 -4.22 1.74
C ILE A 159 9.32 -5.60 1.62
N LYS A 160 8.13 -5.78 2.20
CA LYS A 160 7.34 -7.00 2.03
C LYS A 160 6.54 -6.89 0.75
N ILE A 161 6.77 -7.79 -0.18
CA ILE A 161 6.13 -7.80 -1.49
C ILE A 161 5.36 -9.09 -1.74
N LEU A 162 4.43 -9.03 -2.69
CA LEU A 162 3.86 -10.17 -3.37
C LEU A 162 4.46 -10.21 -4.79
N ASP A 163 5.28 -11.21 -5.07
CA ASP A 163 5.90 -11.38 -6.39
C ASP A 163 4.90 -11.95 -7.41
N SER A 164 5.22 -11.85 -8.69
CA SER A 164 4.51 -12.39 -9.84
C SER A 164 4.12 -13.87 -9.72
N VAL A 165 4.94 -14.70 -9.07
CA VAL A 165 4.66 -16.14 -8.83
C VAL A 165 3.74 -16.38 -7.62
N SER A 166 3.27 -15.29 -6.97
CA SER A 166 2.40 -15.32 -5.78
C SER A 166 3.08 -15.69 -4.46
N ASP A 167 4.40 -15.64 -4.40
CA ASP A 167 5.17 -15.76 -3.17
C ASP A 167 5.29 -14.42 -2.44
N ILE A 168 5.29 -14.49 -1.11
CA ILE A 168 5.51 -13.32 -0.25
C ILE A 168 6.96 -13.34 0.18
N GLU A 169 7.67 -12.27 -0.15
CA GLU A 169 9.10 -12.15 0.11
C GLU A 169 9.41 -10.80 0.76
N GLN A 170 10.58 -10.72 1.40
CA GLN A 170 11.16 -9.47 1.84
C GLN A 170 12.37 -9.16 0.95
N ILE A 171 12.36 -7.98 0.35
CA ILE A 171 13.41 -7.52 -0.57
C ILE A 171 13.95 -6.16 -0.13
N SER A 172 15.10 -5.77 -0.68
CA SER A 172 15.61 -4.41 -0.55
C SER A 172 14.91 -3.43 -1.51
N ALA A 173 15.20 -2.13 -1.36
CA ALA A 173 14.64 -1.12 -2.26
C ALA A 173 15.21 -1.20 -3.69
N GLU A 174 16.44 -1.68 -3.84
CA GLU A 174 17.16 -1.81 -5.11
C GLU A 174 16.55 -2.90 -6.01
N GLU A 175 15.96 -3.93 -5.40
CA GLU A 175 15.33 -5.06 -6.08
C GLU A 175 13.89 -4.75 -6.53
N LEU A 176 13.33 -3.61 -6.10
CA LEU A 176 11.92 -3.29 -6.30
C LEU A 176 11.59 -3.03 -7.78
N ASN A 177 10.66 -3.80 -8.34
CA ASN A 177 10.23 -3.65 -9.73
C ASN A 177 8.71 -3.41 -9.85
N PRO A 178 8.26 -2.27 -10.40
CA PRO A 178 6.84 -1.91 -10.49
C PRO A 178 6.02 -2.80 -11.42
N LYS A 179 6.66 -3.56 -12.33
CA LYS A 179 5.97 -4.49 -13.24
C LYS A 179 5.75 -5.88 -12.60
N LYS A 180 6.53 -6.22 -11.57
CA LYS A 180 6.50 -7.56 -10.95
C LYS A 180 5.89 -7.55 -9.55
N HIS A 181 6.31 -6.57 -8.74
CA HIS A 181 6.06 -6.58 -7.30
C HIS A 181 4.83 -5.76 -6.94
N ILE A 182 4.06 -6.29 -6.00
CA ILE A 182 3.02 -5.54 -5.28
C ILE A 182 3.47 -5.38 -3.84
N VAL A 183 3.61 -4.14 -3.39
CA VAL A 183 4.05 -3.82 -2.03
C VAL A 183 2.89 -4.07 -1.05
N LEU A 184 3.17 -4.84 0.01
CA LEU A 184 2.23 -5.12 1.09
C LEU A 184 2.54 -4.24 2.31
N SER A 185 3.82 -4.18 2.70
CA SER A 185 4.30 -3.32 3.79
C SER A 185 5.78 -2.95 3.58
N ALA A 186 6.25 -1.96 4.31
CA ALA A 186 7.64 -1.52 4.32
C ALA A 186 8.11 -1.24 5.75
N VAL A 187 9.34 -1.64 6.06
CA VAL A 187 9.96 -1.39 7.37
C VAL A 187 10.91 -0.21 7.26
N PHE A 188 10.55 0.91 7.87
CA PHE A 188 11.37 2.13 7.88
C PHE A 188 12.26 2.19 9.10
N ARG A 189 13.50 2.64 8.92
CA ARG A 189 14.37 3.05 10.03
C ARG A 189 14.25 4.56 10.21
N VAL A 190 13.82 4.98 11.39
CA VAL A 190 13.61 6.39 11.73
C VAL A 190 14.33 6.72 13.04
N LYS A 191 14.89 7.92 13.14
CA LYS A 191 15.58 8.39 14.35
C LYS A 191 14.60 9.07 15.32
N ALA A 192 14.97 9.14 16.59
CA ALA A 192 14.31 10.02 17.54
C ALA A 192 14.59 11.49 17.21
N LYS A 193 13.62 12.37 17.51
CA LYS A 193 13.78 13.82 17.48
C LYS A 193 14.71 14.33 18.58
#